data_AF-A0A967CYP2-F1
#
_entry.id   AF-A0A967CYP2-F1
#
_cell.length_a   1.000
_cell.length_b   1.000
_cell.length_c   1.000
_cell.angle_alpha   90.00
_cell.angle_beta   90.00
_cell.angle_gamma   90.00
#
_symmetry.space_group_name_H-M   'P 1'
#
loop_
_entity.id
_entity.type
_entity.pdbx_description
1 polymer ?
#
loop_
_entity_poly.entity_id
_entity_poly.type
_entity_poly.pdbx_seq_one_letter_code
_entity_poly.pdbx_strand_id
1 'polypeptide(L)' 'MSNMRDAALSSKAWPFEEARRVLKRYEKAPPEKGYVLFETGYGPSGLPHIGTFGEVARTTMIMRAFREIC' A
#
# COMPACT_ATOMS: atom_id res chain seq x y z
N MET A 1 24.18 -10.04 2.63
CA MET A 1 22.95 -9.59 3.34
C MET A 1 21.83 -9.62 2.32
N SER A 2 20.81 -10.45 2.51
CA SER A 2 19.57 -10.32 1.72
C SER A 2 19.07 -8.89 1.92
N ASN A 3 18.91 -8.15 0.83
CA ASN A 3 18.43 -6.78 0.92
C ASN A 3 16.99 -6.86 1.42
N MET A 4 16.60 -6.04 2.40
CA MET A 4 15.23 -6.06 2.96
C MET A 4 14.17 -5.92 1.86
N ARG A 5 14.52 -5.20 0.79
CA ARG A 5 13.79 -5.11 -0.47
C ARG A 5 13.55 -6.46 -1.17
N ASP A 6 14.55 -7.32 -1.26
CA ASP A 6 14.43 -8.62 -1.94
C ASP A 6 13.48 -9.54 -1.17
N ALA A 7 13.59 -9.54 0.16
CA ALA A 7 12.66 -10.24 1.03
C ALA A 7 11.23 -9.72 0.85
N ALA A 8 11.05 -8.39 0.81
CA ALA A 8 9.76 -7.75 0.54
C ALA A 8 9.19 -8.12 -0.85
N LEU A 9 10.02 -8.13 -1.89
CA LEU A 9 9.62 -8.50 -3.25
C LEU A 9 9.20 -9.98 -3.36
N SER A 10 9.87 -10.88 -2.62
CA SER A 10 9.54 -12.32 -2.60
C SER A 10 8.37 -12.68 -1.67
N SER A 11 7.98 -11.79 -0.75
CA SER A 11 6.96 -12.06 0.25
C SER A 11 5.60 -12.34 -0.39
N LYS A 12 4.96 -13.42 0.06
CA LYS A 12 3.59 -13.84 -0.32
C LYS A 12 2.51 -13.21 0.57
N ALA A 13 2.88 -12.35 1.51
CA ALA A 13 1.87 -11.66 2.30
C ALA A 13 1.08 -10.70 1.40
N TRP A 14 -0.25 -10.69 1.57
CA TRP A 14 -1.19 -9.93 0.74
C TRP A 14 -0.80 -8.46 0.50
N PRO A 15 -0.29 -7.68 1.50
CA PRO A 15 0.10 -6.29 1.25
C PRO A 15 1.20 -6.15 0.17
N PHE A 16 2.15 -7.09 0.10
CA PHE A 16 3.20 -7.07 -0.92
C PHE A 16 2.68 -7.50 -2.29
N GLU A 17 1.66 -8.37 -2.35
CA GLU A 17 0.98 -8.68 -3.62
C GLU A 17 0.29 -7.46 -4.21
N GLU A 18 -0.48 -6.73 -3.41
CA GLU A 18 -1.13 -5.49 -3.85
C GLU A 18 -0.11 -4.39 -4.18
N ALA A 19 0.94 -4.24 -3.36
CA ALA A 19 2.01 -3.29 -3.63
C ALA A 19 2.70 -3.56 -4.98
N ARG A 20 2.98 -4.83 -5.31
CA ARG A 20 3.54 -5.21 -6.63
C ARG A 20 2.58 -4.89 -7.78
N ARG A 21 1.26 -5.03 -7.59
CA ARG A 21 0.27 -4.63 -8.60
C ARG A 21 0.29 -3.12 -8.84
N VAL A 22 0.39 -2.32 -7.77
CA VAL A 22 0.53 -0.86 -7.88
C VAL A 22 1.85 -0.49 -8.57
N LEU A 23 2.98 -1.12 -8.21
CA LEU A 23 4.28 -0.88 -8.84
C LEU A 23 4.23 -1.16 -10.34
N LYS A 24 3.67 -2.31 -10.72
CA LYS A 24 3.48 -2.69 -12.14
C LYS A 24 2.61 -1.70 -12.90
N ARG A 25 1.62 -1.08 -12.26
CA ARG A 25 0.75 -0.08 -12.89
C ARG A 25 1.51 1.18 -13.28
N TYR A 26 2.44 1.62 -12.44
CA TYR A 26 3.19 2.88 -12.63
C TYR A 26 4.59 2.70 -13.23
N GLU A 27 5.01 1.45 -13.51
CA GLU A 27 6.31 1.13 -14.11
C GLU A 27 6.53 1.84 -15.46
N LYS A 28 5.49 1.94 -16.29
CA LYS A 28 5.58 2.54 -17.65
C LYS A 28 5.26 4.03 -17.69
N ALA A 29 4.50 4.51 -16.73
CA ALA A 29 3.97 5.87 -16.69
C ALA A 29 3.95 6.32 -15.23
N PRO A 30 5.10 6.74 -14.68
CA PRO A 30 5.18 7.22 -13.31
C PRO A 30 4.30 8.46 -13.13
N PRO A 31 3.70 8.68 -11.94
CA PRO A 31 2.87 9.84 -11.68
C PRO A 31 3.64 11.15 -11.90
N GLU A 32 3.03 12.13 -12.58
CA GLU A 32 3.64 13.47 -12.80
C GLU A 32 4.02 14.16 -11.49
N LYS A 33 3.23 13.92 -10.43
CA LYS A 33 3.49 14.47 -9.09
C LYS A 33 4.70 13.85 -8.38
N GLY A 34 5.29 12.78 -8.93
CA GLY A 34 6.47 12.12 -8.37
C GLY A 34 6.20 11.15 -7.19
N TYR A 35 4.93 10.94 -6.83
CA TYR A 35 4.54 10.00 -5.78
C TYR A 35 3.22 9.30 -6.08
N VAL A 36 3.02 8.12 -5.49
CA VAL A 36 1.74 7.43 -5.45
C VAL A 36 1.04 7.82 -4.15
N LEU A 37 -0.16 8.42 -4.26
CA LEU A 37 -0.96 8.80 -3.11
C LEU A 37 -1.89 7.65 -2.70
N PHE A 38 -1.80 7.23 -1.44
CA PHE A 38 -2.71 6.26 -0.84
C PHE A 38 -3.68 7.00 0.07
N GLU A 39 -4.98 6.80 -0.14
CA GLU A 39 -6.02 7.50 0.61
C GLU A 39 -6.95 6.50 1.29
N THR A 40 -7.45 6.92 2.45
CA THR A 40 -8.50 6.26 3.20
C THR A 40 -9.39 7.35 3.77
N GLY A 41 -10.63 7.04 4.07
CA GLY A 41 -11.57 8.01 4.57
C GLY A 41 -12.75 7.32 5.22
N TYR A 42 -13.41 8.04 6.12
CA TYR A 42 -14.66 7.62 6.72
C TYR A 42 -15.57 8.83 6.88
N GLY A 43 -16.87 8.59 6.80
CA GLY A 43 -17.86 9.66 6.98
C GLY A 43 -17.95 10.07 8.46
N PRO A 44 -18.07 11.38 8.77
CA PRO A 44 -18.19 11.86 10.15
C PRO A 44 -19.60 11.64 10.74
N SER A 45 -20.48 10.90 10.06
CA SER A 45 -21.88 10.70 10.42
C SER A 45 -22.12 9.74 11.59
N GLY A 46 -21.07 9.12 12.13
CA GLY A 46 -21.16 8.20 13.26
C GLY A 46 -19.79 7.85 13.86
N LEU A 47 -19.80 7.18 15.00
CA LEU A 47 -18.57 6.68 15.61
C LEU A 47 -17.93 5.61 14.73
N PRO A 48 -16.60 5.64 14.52
CA PRO A 48 -15.90 4.59 13.79
C PRO A 48 -16.15 3.22 14.43
N HIS A 49 -16.52 2.25 13.60
CA HIS A 49 -16.62 0.85 14.03
C HIS A 49 -15.41 0.07 13.50
N ILE A 50 -15.29 -1.20 13.89
CA ILE A 50 -14.15 -2.05 13.51
C ILE A 50 -13.88 -2.10 12.00
N GLY A 51 -14.93 -1.95 11.17
CA GLY A 51 -14.81 -1.88 9.72
C GLY A 51 -14.07 -0.64 9.23
N THR A 52 -14.37 0.53 9.82
CA THR A 52 -13.67 1.79 9.55
C THR A 52 -12.17 1.68 9.85
N PHE A 53 -11.81 1.08 10.99
CA PHE A 53 -10.41 0.82 11.31
C PHE A 53 -9.76 -0.15 10.33
N GLY A 54 -10.51 -1.16 9.88
CA GLY A 54 -10.06 -2.11 8.86
C GLY A 54 -9.75 -1.44 7.52
N GLU A 55 -10.56 -0.46 7.09
CA GLU A 55 -10.30 0.32 5.87
C GLU A 55 -9.00 1.11 5.98
N VAL A 56 -8.79 1.82 7.10
CA VAL A 56 -7.55 2.56 7.37
C VAL A 56 -6.35 1.63 7.44
N ALA A 57 -6.48 0.50 8.15
CA ALA A 57 -5.41 -0.47 8.34
C ALA A 57 -4.97 -1.10 7.01
N ARG A 58 -5.91 -1.53 6.16
CA ARG A 58 -5.60 -2.16 4.86
C ARG A 58 -4.82 -1.20 3.95
N THR A 59 -5.28 0.04 3.79
CA THR A 59 -4.56 1.05 3.00
C THR A 59 -3.16 1.29 3.57
N THR A 60 -3.04 1.39 4.90
CA THR A 60 -1.74 1.59 5.57
C THR A 60 -0.78 0.41 5.34
N MET A 61 -1.28 -0.83 5.40
CA MET A 61 -0.49 -2.04 5.15
C MET A 61 0.08 -2.04 3.73
N ILE A 62 -0.74 -1.76 2.72
CA ILE A 62 -0.30 -1.72 1.31
C ILE A 62 0.68 -0.56 1.09
N MET A 63 0.41 0.63 1.62
CA MET A 63 1.30 1.78 1.50
C MET A 63 2.69 1.48 2.10
N ARG A 64 2.74 0.84 3.28
CA ARG A 64 4.02 0.42 3.88
C ARG A 64 4.73 -0.63 3.03
N ALA A 65 4.01 -1.65 2.57
CA ALA A 65 4.59 -2.68 1.70
C ALA A 65 5.13 -2.09 0.39
N PHE A 66 4.41 -1.12 -0.20
CA PHE A 66 4.84 -0.38 -1.38
C PHE A 66 6.13 0.40 -1.15
N ARG A 67 6.24 1.08 0.01
CA ARG A 67 7.46 1.80 0.39
C ARG A 67 8.69 0.90 0.48
N GLU A 68 8.55 -0.34 0.94
CA GLU A 68 9.68 -1.27 1.07
C GLU A 68 10.15 -1.86 -0.27
N ILE A 69 9.29 -1.86 -1.31
CA ILE A 69 9.60 -2.44 -2.63
C ILE A 69 9.88 -1.39 -3.72
N CYS A 70 9.68 -0.11 -3.43
CA CYS A 70 9.97 1.04 -4.30
C CYS A 70 11.36 1.58 -4.04
#